data_AF-A0AAU5QZK1-F1
#
_entry.id   AF-A0AAU5QZK1-F1
#
_cell.length_a   1.000
_cell.length_b   1.000
_cell.length_c   1.000
_cell.angle_alpha   90.00
_cell.angle_beta   90.00
_cell.angle_gamma   90.00
#
_symmetry.space_group_name_H-M   'P 1'
#
loop_
_entity.id
_entity.type
_entity.pdbx_description
1 polymer ?
#
loop_
_entity_poly.entity_id
_entity_poly.type
_entity_poly.pdbx_seq_one_letter_code
_entity_poly.pdbx_strand_id
1 'polypeptide(L)'
;MKTLQTGTLLASVLASGLMAGLFAAFAYAVMPGLRSTSDHTLVATMQGINKSILNPVFMLPFMGSIPLIALAVFLAWRGHGRPALPWLVAALVLYLVAFAVTVAVNVPLNDQLERAGDPGSIGNLAAVRERFEAAWVTWNIVRALLHSAAFACLAWALVLYGADGFPTDRAAAPTSHGTGTLLRTGPGPFAHDGHGADH
;
A
#
# COMPACT_ATOMS: atom_id res chain seq x y z
N MET A 1 -17.76 -10.61 5.61
CA MET A 1 -16.42 -10.14 6.05
C MET A 1 -15.47 -9.92 4.87
N LYS A 2 -15.35 -10.85 3.91
CA LYS A 2 -14.43 -10.74 2.76
C LYS A 2 -14.62 -9.46 1.93
N THR A 3 -15.86 -9.11 1.56
CA THR A 3 -16.17 -7.88 0.78
C THR A 3 -15.80 -6.60 1.53
N LEU A 4 -16.06 -6.56 2.84
CA LEU A 4 -15.69 -5.42 3.69
C LEU A 4 -14.17 -5.25 3.72
N GLN A 5 -13.42 -6.32 3.94
CA GLN A 5 -11.96 -6.30 3.98
C GLN A 5 -11.36 -5.88 2.63
N THR A 6 -11.89 -6.40 1.51
CA THR A 6 -11.48 -5.95 0.16
C THR A 6 -11.74 -4.45 -0.01
N GLY A 7 -12.93 -3.97 0.33
CA GLY A 7 -13.29 -2.55 0.24
C GLY A 7 -12.39 -1.67 1.10
N THR A 8 -12.11 -2.06 2.34
CA THR A 8 -11.21 -1.35 3.25
C THR A 8 -9.77 -1.30 2.72
N LEU A 9 -9.25 -2.40 2.17
CA LEU A 9 -7.90 -2.44 1.59
C LEU A 9 -7.80 -1.53 0.36
N LEU A 10 -8.77 -1.60 -0.56
CA LEU A 10 -8.80 -0.74 -1.73
C LEU A 10 -8.87 0.74 -1.34
N ALA A 11 -9.75 1.09 -0.40
CA ALA A 11 -9.86 2.45 0.11
C ALA A 11 -8.55 2.92 0.78
N SER A 12 -7.89 2.06 1.56
CA SER A 12 -6.61 2.36 2.20
C SER A 12 -5.51 2.63 1.18
N VAL A 13 -5.41 1.78 0.15
CA VAL A 13 -4.42 1.94 -0.94
C VAL A 13 -4.65 3.24 -1.70
N LEU A 14 -5.90 3.54 -2.07
CA LEU A 14 -6.24 4.78 -2.79
C LEU A 14 -5.93 6.03 -1.95
N ALA A 15 -6.40 6.07 -0.70
CA ALA A 15 -6.18 7.21 0.19
C ALA A 15 -4.68 7.43 0.50
N SER A 16 -3.94 6.35 0.79
CA SER A 16 -2.51 6.44 1.05
C SER A 16 -1.71 6.77 -0.22
N GLY A 17 -2.15 6.30 -1.40
CA GLY A 17 -1.52 6.61 -2.68
C GLY A 17 -1.63 8.10 -3.04
N LEU A 18 -2.80 8.71 -2.80
CA LEU A 18 -2.98 10.16 -2.95
C LEU A 18 -2.02 10.95 -2.06
N MET A 19 -1.83 10.52 -0.82
CA MET A 19 -0.92 11.19 0.11
C MET A 19 0.56 10.99 -0.26
N ALA A 20 0.95 9.76 -0.62
CA ALA A 20 2.29 9.49 -1.12
C ALA A 20 2.62 10.36 -2.35
N GLY A 21 1.70 10.42 -3.31
CA GLY A 21 1.84 11.25 -4.51
C GLY A 21 1.95 12.74 -4.20
N LEU A 22 1.10 13.27 -3.31
CA LEU A 22 1.12 14.68 -2.92
C LEU A 22 2.48 15.07 -2.31
N PHE A 23 2.95 14.35 -1.30
CA PHE A 23 4.21 14.69 -0.63
C PHE A 23 5.42 14.50 -1.55
N ALA A 24 5.40 13.46 -2.40
CA ALA A 24 6.45 13.22 -3.38
C ALA A 24 6.50 14.32 -4.44
N ALA A 25 5.36 14.75 -4.97
CA ALA A 25 5.28 15.86 -5.92
C ALA A 25 5.87 17.15 -5.34
N PHE A 26 5.62 17.44 -4.05
CA PHE A 26 6.26 18.58 -3.40
C PHE A 26 7.79 18.42 -3.27
N ALA A 27 8.27 17.20 -3.06
CA ALA A 27 9.70 16.93 -2.90
C ALA A 27 10.48 17.04 -4.22
N TYR A 28 9.99 16.45 -5.31
CA TYR A 28 10.76 16.36 -6.57
C TYR A 28 10.34 17.38 -7.65
N ALA A 29 9.20 18.05 -7.51
CA ALA A 29 8.71 19.00 -8.54
C ALA A 29 8.45 20.39 -7.96
N VAL A 30 7.53 20.53 -7.00
CA VAL A 30 7.06 21.85 -6.56
C VAL A 30 8.17 22.65 -5.89
N MET A 31 8.79 22.12 -4.83
CA MET A 31 9.84 22.85 -4.11
C MET A 31 11.10 23.09 -4.95
N PRO A 32 11.59 22.11 -5.75
CA PRO A 32 12.66 22.37 -6.71
C PRO A 32 12.33 23.48 -7.71
N GLY A 33 11.10 23.53 -8.24
CA GLY A 33 10.67 24.61 -9.15
C GLY A 33 10.57 25.97 -8.46
N LEU A 34 10.07 26.01 -7.23
CA LEU A 34 10.02 27.25 -6.43
C LEU A 34 11.41 27.73 -6.02
N ARG A 35 12.38 26.83 -5.87
CA ARG A 35 13.74 27.19 -5.49
C ARG A 35 14.38 28.19 -6.45
N SER A 36 14.12 28.06 -7.76
CA SER A 36 14.64 28.97 -8.79
C SER A 36 13.89 30.31 -8.88
N THR A 37 12.90 30.56 -8.01
CA THR A 37 12.13 31.81 -8.00
C THR A 37 12.64 32.79 -6.94
N SER A 38 12.14 34.02 -6.98
CA SER A 38 12.42 35.04 -5.95
C SER A 38 11.86 34.64 -4.58
N ASP A 39 12.42 35.22 -3.52
CA ASP A 39 11.98 34.95 -2.15
C ASP A 39 10.52 35.33 -1.93
N HIS A 40 10.09 36.45 -2.53
CA HIS A 40 8.70 36.85 -2.52
C HIS A 40 7.79 35.77 -3.13
N THR A 41 8.14 35.26 -4.32
CA THR A 41 7.33 34.24 -4.99
C THR A 41 7.24 32.97 -4.16
N LEU A 42 8.35 32.48 -3.59
CA LEU A 42 8.35 31.28 -2.76
C LEU A 42 7.49 31.48 -1.50
N VAL A 43 7.72 32.55 -0.74
CA VAL A 43 7.01 32.81 0.53
C VAL A 43 5.52 32.99 0.27
N ALA A 44 5.13 33.83 -0.70
CA ALA A 44 3.74 34.06 -1.03
C ALA A 44 3.03 32.78 -1.53
N THR A 45 3.70 32.00 -2.38
CA THR A 45 3.13 30.73 -2.87
C THR A 45 2.94 29.74 -1.73
N MET A 46 3.93 29.59 -0.85
CA MET A 46 3.85 28.64 0.26
C MET A 46 2.82 29.04 1.31
N GLN A 47 2.68 30.33 1.65
CA GLN A 47 1.57 30.81 2.50
C GLN A 47 0.20 30.51 1.85
N GLY A 48 0.04 30.82 0.56
CA GLY A 48 -1.19 30.53 -0.17
C GLY A 48 -1.55 29.04 -0.20
N ILE A 49 -0.56 28.16 -0.41
CA ILE A 49 -0.71 26.71 -0.36
C ILE A 49 -1.08 26.24 1.05
N ASN A 50 -0.38 26.71 2.08
CA ASN A 50 -0.62 26.33 3.48
C ASN A 50 -2.05 26.66 3.93
N LYS A 51 -2.60 27.78 3.45
CA LYS A 51 -4.00 28.14 3.69
C LYS A 51 -4.97 27.27 2.89
N SER A 52 -4.68 27.05 1.62
CA SER A 52 -5.60 26.36 0.69
C SER A 52 -5.66 24.84 0.92
N ILE A 53 -4.58 24.24 1.44
CA ILE A 53 -4.51 22.79 1.67
C ILE A 53 -5.43 22.32 2.81
N LEU A 54 -5.80 23.20 3.75
CA LEU A 54 -6.73 22.89 4.84
C LEU A 54 -8.19 22.91 4.34
N ASN A 55 -8.52 21.94 3.49
CA ASN A 55 -9.85 21.75 2.92
C ASN A 55 -10.32 20.28 3.05
N PRO A 56 -11.63 20.01 2.95
CA PRO A 56 -12.18 18.65 3.11
C PRO A 56 -11.61 17.62 2.13
N VAL A 57 -11.26 18.03 0.90
CA VAL A 57 -10.74 17.12 -0.14
C VAL A 57 -9.35 16.59 0.23
N PHE A 58 -8.52 17.39 0.91
CA PHE A 58 -7.25 16.94 1.48
C PHE A 58 -7.44 16.20 2.81
N MET A 59 -8.28 16.74 3.70
CA MET A 59 -8.51 16.17 5.03
C MET A 59 -9.06 14.74 4.97
N LEU A 60 -9.95 14.44 4.02
CA LEU A 60 -10.58 13.14 3.90
C LEU A 60 -9.56 12.00 3.67
N PRO A 61 -8.70 12.00 2.64
CA PRO A 61 -7.69 10.96 2.48
C PRO A 61 -6.56 11.05 3.52
N PHE A 62 -6.19 12.25 3.99
CA PHE A 62 -5.09 12.41 4.96
C PHE A 62 -5.46 11.84 6.34
N MET A 63 -6.59 12.27 6.90
CA MET A 63 -7.04 11.77 8.21
C MET A 63 -7.73 10.41 8.09
N GLY A 64 -8.47 10.17 7.00
CA GLY A 64 -9.23 8.94 6.79
C GLY A 64 -8.37 7.70 6.54
N SER A 65 -7.12 7.86 6.09
CA SER A 65 -6.21 6.73 5.91
C SER A 65 -5.94 5.98 7.22
N ILE A 66 -5.81 6.69 8.35
CA ILE A 66 -5.50 6.06 9.65
C ILE A 66 -6.58 5.04 10.07
N PRO A 67 -7.87 5.40 10.20
CA PRO A 67 -8.91 4.45 10.57
C PRO A 67 -9.13 3.37 9.51
N LEU A 68 -8.92 3.67 8.22
CA LEU A 68 -9.01 2.66 7.16
C LEU A 68 -7.93 1.58 7.31
N ILE A 69 -6.67 2.00 7.50
CA ILE A 69 -5.56 1.05 7.70
C ILE A 69 -5.73 0.28 9.01
N ALA A 70 -6.15 0.95 10.09
CA ALA A 70 -6.42 0.29 11.38
C ALA A 70 -7.55 -0.76 11.27
N LEU A 71 -8.61 -0.45 10.52
CA LEU A 71 -9.67 -1.41 10.23
C LEU A 71 -9.15 -2.57 9.38
N ALA A 72 -8.30 -2.33 8.39
CA ALA A 72 -7.68 -3.40 7.60
C ALA A 72 -6.83 -4.34 8.47
N VAL A 73 -6.03 -3.79 9.39
CA VAL A 73 -5.26 -4.56 10.39
C VAL A 73 -6.19 -5.42 11.24
N PHE A 74 -7.26 -4.82 11.79
CA PHE A 74 -8.22 -5.52 12.64
C PHE A 74 -8.91 -6.67 11.90
N LEU A 75 -9.36 -6.44 10.66
CA LEU A 75 -10.02 -7.44 9.83
C LEU A 75 -9.07 -8.59 9.45
N ALA A 76 -7.81 -8.28 9.11
CA ALA A 76 -6.80 -9.30 8.81
C ALA A 76 -6.42 -10.13 10.05
N TRP A 77 -6.43 -9.53 11.23
CA TRP A 77 -6.16 -10.23 12.49
C TRP A 77 -7.29 -11.19 12.90
N ARG A 78 -8.56 -10.76 12.71
CA ARG A 78 -9.76 -11.54 13.07
C ARG A 78 -10.19 -12.55 11.99
N GLY A 79 -9.74 -12.35 10.75
CA GLY A 79 -10.26 -13.06 9.58
C GLY A 79 -9.18 -13.75 8.75
N HIS A 80 -9.40 -13.73 7.43
CA HIS A 80 -8.47 -14.29 6.44
C HIS A 80 -7.46 -13.20 6.03
N GLY A 81 -6.25 -13.58 5.58
CA GLY A 81 -5.19 -12.64 5.23
C GLY A 81 -4.13 -12.42 6.32
N ARG A 82 -3.89 -13.43 7.17
CA ARG A 82 -2.76 -13.42 8.12
C ARG A 82 -1.40 -13.14 7.47
N PRO A 83 -1.09 -13.63 6.24
CA PRO A 83 0.15 -13.27 5.55
C PRO A 83 0.31 -11.76 5.28
N ALA A 84 -0.80 -11.04 5.09
CA ALA A 84 -0.80 -9.59 4.87
C ALA A 84 -0.64 -8.77 6.16
N LEU A 85 -0.92 -9.35 7.34
CA LEU A 85 -0.97 -8.63 8.62
C LEU A 85 0.32 -7.87 8.97
N PRO A 86 1.54 -8.43 8.82
CA PRO A 86 2.77 -7.69 9.12
C PRO A 86 2.92 -6.42 8.26
N TRP A 87 2.53 -6.49 7.00
CA TRP A 87 2.58 -5.37 6.05
C TRP A 87 1.54 -4.30 6.39
N LEU A 88 0.34 -4.70 6.82
CA LEU A 88 -0.69 -3.76 7.27
C LEU A 88 -0.28 -3.02 8.55
N VAL A 89 0.34 -3.73 9.49
CA VAL A 89 0.89 -3.11 10.72
C VAL A 89 2.03 -2.15 10.38
N ALA A 90 2.96 -2.56 9.51
CA ALA A 90 4.04 -1.69 9.04
C ALA A 90 3.50 -0.43 8.36
N ALA A 91 2.50 -0.58 7.48
CA ALA A 91 1.83 0.54 6.83
C ALA A 91 1.21 1.51 7.84
N LEU A 92 0.51 1.00 8.86
CA LEU A 92 -0.11 1.83 9.90
C LEU A 92 0.96 2.63 10.67
N VAL A 93 2.03 1.95 11.11
CA VAL A 93 3.11 2.60 11.86
C VAL A 93 3.79 3.67 11.01
N LEU A 94 4.16 3.36 9.77
CA LEU A 94 4.79 4.31 8.85
C LEU A 94 3.91 5.54 8.62
N TYR A 95 2.61 5.33 8.41
CA TYR A 95 1.65 6.41 8.22
C TYR A 95 1.53 7.29 9.48
N LEU A 96 1.45 6.68 10.66
CA LEU A 96 1.38 7.41 11.93
C LEU A 96 2.65 8.22 12.20
N VAL A 97 3.83 7.68 11.87
CA VAL A 97 5.09 8.43 11.97
C VAL A 97 5.11 9.61 11.01
N ALA A 98 4.66 9.43 9.76
CA ALA A 98 4.56 10.53 8.79
C ALA A 98 3.56 11.62 9.23
N PHE A 99 2.44 11.19 9.81
CA PHE A 99 1.45 12.09 10.40
C PHE A 99 2.04 12.86 11.58
N ALA A 100 2.78 12.19 12.47
CA ALA A 100 3.48 12.84 13.59
C ALA A 100 4.50 13.87 13.10
N VAL A 101 5.30 13.56 12.07
CA VAL A 101 6.21 14.53 11.43
C VAL A 101 5.45 15.74 10.89
N THR A 102 4.27 15.52 10.28
CA THR A 102 3.44 16.62 9.79
C THR A 102 3.02 17.55 10.91
N VAL A 103 2.45 17.01 11.99
CA VAL A 103 1.93 17.80 13.11
C VAL A 103 3.04 18.44 13.94
N ALA A 104 4.13 17.72 14.19
CA ALA A 104 5.19 18.18 15.09
C ALA A 104 6.25 19.06 14.41
N VAL A 105 6.38 19.01 13.08
CA VAL A 105 7.44 19.73 12.35
C VAL A 105 6.88 20.61 11.26
N ASN A 106 6.17 20.05 10.28
CA ASN A 106 5.74 20.81 9.11
C ASN A 106 4.66 21.84 9.43
N VAL A 107 3.68 21.52 10.29
CA VAL A 107 2.66 22.47 10.74
C VAL A 107 3.31 23.65 11.48
N PRO A 108 4.18 23.46 12.49
CA PRO A 108 4.91 24.57 13.11
C PRO A 108 5.74 25.42 12.14
N LEU A 109 6.37 24.81 11.13
CA LEU A 109 7.11 25.56 10.09
C LEU A 109 6.16 26.40 9.22
N ASN A 110 4.99 25.85 8.87
CA ASN A 110 3.96 26.55 8.13
C ASN A 110 3.39 27.73 8.94
N ASP A 111 3.12 27.53 10.23
CA ASP A 111 2.62 28.58 11.12
C ASP A 111 3.68 29.68 11.33
N GLN A 112 4.97 29.34 11.37
CA GLN A 112 6.05 30.32 11.39
C GLN A 112 6.10 31.16 10.12
N LEU A 113 5.92 30.51 8.96
CA LEU A 113 5.88 31.19 7.67
C LEU A 113 4.67 32.13 7.58
N GLU A 114 3.50 31.71 8.06
CA GLU A 114 2.29 32.54 8.09
C GLU A 114 2.46 33.73 9.04
N ARG A 115 3.04 33.52 10.23
CA ARG A 115 3.31 34.59 11.21
C ARG A 115 4.31 35.64 10.74
N ALA A 116 5.05 35.40 9.66
CA ALA A 116 5.91 36.41 9.06
C ALA A 116 5.12 37.59 8.46
N GLY A 117 3.82 37.40 8.18
CA GLY A 117 2.94 38.45 7.67
C GLY A 117 2.89 38.51 6.15
N ASP A 118 2.34 39.61 5.63
CA ASP A 118 2.19 39.86 4.19
C ASP A 118 3.55 39.98 3.49
N PRO A 119 3.86 39.11 2.50
CA PRO A 119 5.12 39.15 1.76
C PRO A 119 5.44 40.50 1.12
N GLY A 120 4.42 41.28 0.72
CA GLY A 120 4.60 42.61 0.14
C GLY A 120 5.10 43.66 1.15
N SER A 121 4.95 43.37 2.45
CA SER A 121 5.28 44.27 3.56
C SER A 121 6.52 43.84 4.36
N ILE A 122 7.11 42.67 4.04
CA ILE A 122 8.27 42.13 4.75
C ILE A 122 9.57 42.76 4.24
N GLY A 123 10.29 43.46 5.11
CA GLY A 123 11.56 44.11 4.76
C GLY A 123 12.73 43.16 4.44
N ASN A 124 12.73 41.92 4.97
CA ASN A 124 13.77 40.92 4.70
C ASN A 124 13.18 39.52 4.45
N LEU A 125 12.69 39.32 3.22
CA LEU A 125 12.12 38.03 2.78
C LEU A 125 13.17 36.91 2.70
N ALA A 126 14.41 37.24 2.36
CA ALA A 126 15.50 36.26 2.27
C ALA A 126 15.69 35.52 3.61
N ALA A 127 15.69 36.25 4.72
CA ALA A 127 15.81 35.65 6.05
C ALA A 127 14.58 34.80 6.44
N VAL A 128 13.38 35.16 5.98
CA VAL A 128 12.17 34.34 6.19
C VAL A 128 12.29 33.02 5.43
N ARG A 129 12.69 33.10 4.16
CA ARG A 129 12.90 31.93 3.31
C ARG A 129 13.98 31.01 3.86
N GLU A 130 15.12 31.54 4.28
CA GLU A 130 16.26 30.78 4.82
C GLU A 130 15.85 29.92 6.03
N ARG A 131 15.04 30.48 6.94
CA ARG A 131 14.52 29.75 8.12
C ARG A 131 13.48 28.69 7.79
N PHE A 132 12.85 28.77 6.62
CA PHE A 132 11.74 27.91 6.22
C PHE A 132 12.16 26.81 5.24
N GLU A 133 12.73 27.18 4.09
CA GLU A 133 12.80 26.31 2.90
C GLU A 133 13.56 25.02 3.17
N ALA A 134 14.79 25.09 3.66
CA ALA A 134 15.65 23.91 3.82
C ALA A 134 15.07 22.91 4.83
N ALA A 135 14.61 23.40 5.98
CA ALA A 135 13.98 22.58 7.01
C ALA A 135 12.68 21.96 6.49
N TRP A 136 11.82 22.75 5.86
CA TRP A 136 10.54 22.28 5.34
C TRP A 136 10.72 21.21 4.26
N VAL A 137 11.63 21.44 3.30
CA VAL A 137 11.94 20.48 2.23
C VAL A 137 12.46 19.17 2.79
N THR A 138 13.41 19.23 3.73
CA THR A 138 14.00 18.02 4.36
C THR A 138 12.92 17.16 5.01
N TRP A 139 12.07 17.77 5.84
CA TRP A 139 10.99 17.03 6.51
C TRP A 139 9.88 16.62 5.55
N ASN A 140 9.64 17.36 4.47
CA ASN A 140 8.73 16.91 3.42
C ASN A 140 9.24 15.67 2.68
N ILE A 141 10.55 15.57 2.42
CA ILE A 141 11.16 14.37 1.84
C ILE A 141 10.95 13.17 2.78
N VAL A 142 11.17 13.35 4.09
CA VAL A 142 10.90 12.30 5.09
C VAL A 142 9.44 11.84 5.02
N ARG A 143 8.47 12.76 4.97
CA ARG A 143 7.05 12.42 4.80
C ARG A 143 6.77 11.68 3.50
N ALA A 144 7.37 12.13 2.39
CA ALA A 144 7.20 11.48 1.10
C ALA A 144 7.68 10.03 1.12
N LEU A 145 8.86 9.79 1.72
CA LEU A 145 9.41 8.44 1.86
C LEU A 145 8.53 7.56 2.75
N LEU A 146 8.10 8.07 3.91
CA LEU A 146 7.25 7.31 4.84
C LEU A 146 5.88 6.97 4.24
N HIS A 147 5.20 7.94 3.61
CA HIS A 147 3.92 7.67 2.94
C HIS A 147 4.07 6.75 1.73
N SER A 148 5.16 6.87 0.97
CA SER A 148 5.45 5.95 -0.15
C SER A 148 5.70 4.53 0.34
N ALA A 149 6.45 4.37 1.43
CA ALA A 149 6.70 3.07 2.05
C ALA A 149 5.41 2.46 2.63
N ALA A 150 4.56 3.28 3.29
CA ALA A 150 3.25 2.84 3.76
C ALA A 150 2.36 2.38 2.61
N PHE A 151 2.31 3.16 1.52
CA PHE A 151 1.58 2.80 0.30
C PHE A 151 2.10 1.49 -0.31
N ALA A 152 3.42 1.31 -0.42
CA ALA A 152 4.02 0.07 -0.92
C ALA A 152 3.64 -1.14 -0.05
N CYS A 153 3.65 -1.00 1.28
CA CYS A 153 3.20 -2.03 2.21
C CYS A 153 1.72 -2.39 1.99
N LEU A 154 0.85 -1.39 1.79
CA LEU A 154 -0.57 -1.60 1.52
C LEU A 154 -0.81 -2.28 0.16
N ALA A 155 -0.08 -1.86 -0.88
CA ALA A 155 -0.15 -2.47 -2.20
C ALA A 155 0.29 -3.93 -2.16
N TRP A 156 1.37 -4.23 -1.43
CA TRP A 156 1.84 -5.60 -1.24
C TRP A 156 0.86 -6.45 -0.41
N ALA A 157 0.30 -5.88 0.66
CA ALA A 157 -0.76 -6.52 1.43
C ALA A 157 -1.99 -6.86 0.57
N LEU A 158 -2.37 -5.98 -0.36
CA LEU A 158 -3.44 -6.23 -1.32
C LEU A 158 -3.13 -7.40 -2.26
N VAL A 159 -1.87 -7.50 -2.74
CA VAL A 159 -1.41 -8.64 -3.58
C VAL A 159 -1.50 -9.95 -2.80
N LEU A 160 -0.98 -9.99 -1.57
CA LEU A 160 -1.02 -11.20 -0.72
C LEU A 160 -2.46 -11.62 -0.42
N TYR A 161 -3.32 -10.66 -0.08
CA TYR A 161 -4.73 -10.94 0.18
C TYR A 161 -5.47 -11.46 -1.06
N GLY A 162 -5.12 -10.97 -2.25
CA GLY A 162 -5.64 -11.47 -3.53
C GLY A 162 -5.19 -12.89 -3.84
N ALA A 163 -3.91 -13.21 -3.59
CA ALA A 163 -3.34 -14.53 -3.81
C ALA A 163 -3.96 -15.60 -2.89
N ASP A 164 -4.23 -15.27 -1.63
CA ASP A 164 -4.95 -16.14 -0.68
C ASP A 164 -6.41 -16.43 -1.12
N GLY A 165 -6.95 -15.64 -2.06
CA GLY A 165 -8.32 -15.74 -2.55
C GLY A 165 -8.52 -16.73 -3.70
N PHE A 166 -7.45 -17.20 -4.34
CA PHE A 166 -7.48 -18.21 -5.40
C PHE A 166 -6.96 -19.55 -4.85
N PRO A 167 -7.85 -20.51 -4.52
CA PRO A 167 -7.41 -21.88 -4.29
C PRO A 167 -6.68 -22.37 -5.53
N THR A 168 -5.47 -22.90 -5.35
CA THR A 168 -4.72 -23.59 -6.40
C THR A 168 -5.39 -24.94 -6.69
N ASP A 169 -6.64 -24.94 -7.18
CA ASP A 169 -7.38 -26.16 -7.57
C ASP A 169 -6.76 -26.91 -8.77
N ARG A 170 -5.64 -26.42 -9.31
CA ARG A 170 -4.91 -27.08 -10.38
C ARG A 170 -3.97 -28.22 -9.93
N ALA A 171 -3.86 -28.49 -8.64
CA ALA A 171 -2.96 -29.55 -8.12
C ALA A 171 -3.62 -30.91 -7.86
N ALA A 172 -4.91 -31.08 -8.15
CA ALA A 172 -5.60 -32.37 -8.08
C ALA A 172 -6.02 -32.84 -9.48
N ALA A 173 -5.05 -33.13 -10.35
CA ALA A 173 -5.30 -34.06 -11.43
C ALA A 173 -5.54 -35.44 -10.80
N PRO A 174 -6.70 -36.10 -11.01
CA PRO A 174 -6.90 -37.44 -10.49
C PRO A 174 -5.91 -38.36 -11.21
N THR A 175 -4.93 -38.90 -10.47
CA THR A 175 -4.21 -40.09 -10.91
C THR A 175 -5.24 -41.18 -11.08
N SER A 176 -5.51 -41.55 -12.33
CA SER A 176 -6.35 -42.68 -12.69
C SER A 176 -5.81 -43.93 -12.00
N HIS A 177 -6.50 -44.40 -10.98
CA HIS A 177 -6.32 -45.77 -10.51
C HIS A 177 -6.80 -46.71 -11.61
N GLY A 178 -5.85 -47.41 -12.22
CA GLY A 178 -6.11 -48.46 -13.18
C GLY A 178 -6.88 -49.60 -12.53
N THR A 179 -8.15 -49.74 -12.90
CA THR A 179 -8.93 -50.96 -12.67
C THR A 179 -8.65 -51.93 -13.82
N GLY A 180 -7.48 -52.56 -13.79
CA GLY A 180 -7.17 -53.71 -14.63
C GLY A 180 -7.70 -54.99 -14.00
N THR A 181 -9.01 -55.24 -14.08
CA THR A 181 -9.58 -56.55 -13.77
C THR A 181 -9.46 -57.44 -15.01
N LEU A 182 -8.28 -58.04 -15.21
CA LEU A 182 -8.09 -59.17 -16.12
C LEU A 182 -8.43 -60.45 -15.35
N LEU A 183 -9.64 -60.97 -15.55
CA LEU A 183 -10.04 -62.29 -15.11
C LEU A 183 -9.60 -63.32 -16.18
N ARG A 184 -8.70 -64.24 -15.79
CA ARG A 184 -8.63 -65.70 -16.11
C ARG A 184 -8.81 -66.13 -17.59
N THR A 185 -7.93 -66.89 -18.24
CA THR A 185 -7.40 -68.23 -17.88
C THR A 185 -6.16 -68.60 -18.71
N GLY A 186 -5.16 -69.23 -18.08
CA GLY A 186 -4.00 -69.90 -18.70
C GLY A 186 -4.31 -71.31 -19.25
N PRO A 187 -3.28 -72.06 -19.69
CA PRO A 187 -3.26 -72.78 -20.96
C PRO A 187 -3.85 -74.20 -20.91
N GLY A 188 -4.50 -74.61 -22.01
CA GLY A 188 -4.95 -75.99 -22.22
C GLY A 188 -3.76 -76.93 -22.49
N PRO A 189 -3.73 -78.13 -21.89
CA PRO A 189 -2.66 -79.09 -22.14
C PRO A 189 -2.94 -79.93 -23.39
N PHE A 190 -1.82 -80.35 -23.98
CA PHE A 190 -1.68 -81.17 -25.16
C PHE A 190 -2.50 -82.47 -25.13
N ALA A 191 -2.97 -82.83 -26.32
CA ALA A 191 -3.54 -84.12 -26.67
C ALA A 191 -2.53 -85.25 -26.46
N HIS A 192 -3.01 -86.36 -25.90
CA HIS A 192 -2.33 -87.65 -25.95
C HIS A 192 -3.35 -88.70 -26.39
N ASP A 193 -3.06 -89.30 -27.55
CA ASP A 193 -3.74 -90.48 -28.10
C ASP A 193 -3.50 -91.71 -27.21
N GLY A 194 -4.47 -92.64 -27.19
CA GLY A 194 -4.20 -94.03 -26.76
C GLY A 194 -5.35 -94.86 -26.19
N HIS A 195 -6.19 -95.41 -27.08
CA HIS A 195 -6.60 -96.83 -27.20
C HIS A 195 -7.33 -97.62 -26.09
N GLY A 196 -8.42 -98.29 -26.53
CA GLY A 196 -8.97 -99.57 -26.03
C GLY A 196 -10.10 -99.46 -24.99
N ALA A 197 -11.21 -100.20 -25.02
CA ALA A 197 -11.71 -101.30 -25.85
C ALA A 197 -13.22 -101.48 -25.57
N ASP A 198 -13.95 -102.18 -26.44
CA ASP A 198 -14.83 -103.32 -26.10
C ASP A 198 -16.10 -103.47 -26.98
N HIS A 199 -16.22 -104.70 -27.50
CA HIS A 199 -17.39 -105.48 -27.98
C HIS A 199 -17.94 -105.27 -29.40
#